data_AF-A0A8T4Z8J6-F1
#
_entry.id   AF-A0A8T4Z8J6-F1
#
_cell.length_a   1.000
_cell.length_b   1.000
_cell.length_c   1.000
_cell.angle_alpha   90.00
_cell.angle_beta   90.00
_cell.angle_gamma   90.00
#
_symmetry.space_group_name_H-M   'P 1'
#
loop_
_entity.id
_entity.type
_entity.pdbx_description
1 polymer ?
#
loop_
_entity_poly.entity_id
_entity_poly.type
_entity_poly.pdbx_seq_one_letter_code
_entity_poly.pdbx_strand_id
1 'polypeptide(L)'
;RHAFLKVRPLIQVEEAVERAIRAPKGPIVLVDVADNSGGGAPCDNTVILEALLRLGAEDAVVPIRDPEAVAKAIASGIGSTLELEVGGKIDRRFYKPVRVRARVKTLFDGKYIIRGPHHGGYDVREAILPKEAWRSADVGRTALLQVNGIEIIVSEGRVGMEQDYYKAVGVDPSERKIVVVKSHQAHRASFERIAKEIIEVDTPGSTSPSYRGLIFKNVPRPVFPLDPL
;
A
#
# COMPACT_ATOMS: atom_id res chain seq x y z
N ARG A 1 -11.05 27.07 -7.53
CA ARG A 1 -10.22 26.08 -8.24
C ARG A 1 -8.82 25.91 -7.64
N HIS A 2 -8.03 26.98 -7.46
CA HIS A 2 -6.67 26.89 -6.89
C HIS A 2 -6.57 26.33 -5.46
N ALA A 3 -7.61 26.50 -4.64
CA ALA A 3 -7.65 25.93 -3.30
C ALA A 3 -7.40 24.41 -3.31
N PHE A 4 -7.98 23.67 -4.28
CA PHE A 4 -7.83 22.22 -4.42
C PHE A 4 -6.40 21.75 -4.69
N LEU A 5 -5.50 22.62 -5.17
CA LEU A 5 -4.08 22.29 -5.34
C LEU A 5 -3.28 22.31 -4.03
N LYS A 6 -3.82 22.98 -2.99
CA LYS A 6 -3.12 23.23 -1.71
C LYS A 6 -3.71 22.45 -0.53
N VAL A 7 -4.86 21.79 -0.71
CA VAL A 7 -5.58 21.11 0.39
C VAL A 7 -4.80 19.92 0.96
N ARG A 8 -3.92 19.31 0.16
CA ARG A 8 -3.29 18.03 0.49
C ARG A 8 -1.77 18.12 0.35
N PRO A 9 -1.04 18.46 1.42
CA PRO A 9 0.42 18.49 1.37
C PRO A 9 0.93 17.06 1.22
N LEU A 10 1.57 16.77 0.08
CA LEU A 10 2.27 15.51 -0.13
C LEU A 10 3.75 15.68 0.22
N ILE A 11 4.32 14.66 0.84
CA ILE A 11 5.73 14.63 1.23
C ILE A 11 6.50 13.79 0.20
N GLN A 12 7.67 14.26 -0.21
CA GLN A 12 8.51 13.53 -1.16
C GLN A 12 8.92 12.17 -0.57
N VAL A 13 9.10 11.17 -1.44
CA VAL A 13 9.31 9.77 -1.05
C VAL A 13 10.48 9.61 -0.08
N GLU A 14 11.63 10.18 -0.42
CA GLU A 14 12.84 10.15 0.40
C GLU A 14 12.59 10.75 1.79
N GLU A 15 12.01 11.95 1.84
CA GLU A 15 11.74 12.66 3.09
C GLU A 15 10.75 11.88 3.97
N ALA A 16 9.69 11.32 3.37
CA ALA A 16 8.70 10.52 4.06
C ALA A 16 9.30 9.26 4.70
N VAL A 17 10.14 8.55 3.94
CA VAL A 17 10.81 7.33 4.44
C VAL A 17 11.82 7.66 5.53
N GLU A 18 12.67 8.67 5.34
CA GLU A 18 13.62 9.08 6.37
C GLU A 18 12.92 9.53 7.66
N ARG A 19 11.81 10.26 7.53
CA ARG A 19 11.00 10.68 8.67
C ARG A 19 10.42 9.47 9.41
N ALA A 20 9.91 8.47 8.68
CA ALA A 20 9.40 7.24 9.27
C ALA A 20 10.48 6.44 10.00
N ILE A 21 11.69 6.35 9.44
CA ILE A 21 12.85 5.70 10.06
C ILE A 21 13.27 6.45 11.35
N ARG A 22 13.37 7.78 11.29
CA ARG A 22 13.81 8.62 12.43
C ARG A 22 12.79 8.75 13.54
N ALA A 23 11.51 8.48 13.29
CA ALA A 23 10.48 8.56 14.32
C ALA A 23 10.88 7.70 15.53
N PRO A 24 10.56 8.08 16.79
CA PRO A 24 10.91 7.27 17.95
C PRO A 24 9.99 6.07 18.14
N LYS A 25 8.72 6.16 17.73
CA LYS A 25 7.70 5.11 17.89
C LYS A 25 6.87 4.95 16.62
N GLY A 26 6.43 3.73 16.34
CA GLY A 26 5.50 3.41 15.26
C GLY A 26 4.09 3.10 15.78
N PRO A 27 3.15 2.76 14.87
CA PRO A 27 3.34 2.73 13.42
C PRO A 27 3.32 4.12 12.78
N ILE A 28 4.30 4.37 11.90
CA ILE A 28 4.25 5.47 10.92
C ILE A 28 3.62 4.91 9.65
N VAL A 29 2.49 5.49 9.24
CA VAL A 29 1.74 5.03 8.08
C VAL A 29 2.13 5.86 6.86
N LEU A 30 2.81 5.24 5.91
CA LEU A 30 3.17 5.83 4.63
C LEU A 30 2.07 5.52 3.60
N VAL A 31 1.35 6.54 3.17
CA VAL A 31 0.22 6.38 2.26
C VAL A 31 0.67 6.65 0.83
N ASP A 32 0.67 5.61 0.00
CA ASP A 32 0.90 5.72 -1.43
C ASP A 32 -0.38 6.24 -2.09
N VAL A 33 -0.45 7.55 -2.28
CA VAL A 33 -1.65 8.20 -2.82
C VAL A 33 -1.79 8.00 -4.33
N ALA A 34 -0.69 7.76 -5.05
CA ALA A 34 -0.72 7.62 -6.50
C ALA A 34 -0.98 6.20 -7.00
N ASP A 35 -1.15 5.24 -6.08
CA ASP A 35 -1.37 3.84 -6.39
C ASP A 35 -2.51 3.21 -5.55
N ASN A 36 -3.70 3.80 -5.65
CA ASN A 36 -4.90 3.35 -4.93
C ASN A 36 -5.89 2.58 -5.81
N SER A 37 -6.25 1.35 -5.44
CA SER A 37 -7.23 0.51 -6.17
C SER A 37 -8.60 1.16 -6.28
N GLY A 38 -9.07 1.87 -5.24
CA GLY A 38 -10.34 2.60 -5.27
C GLY A 38 -10.36 3.76 -6.29
N GLY A 39 -9.19 4.24 -6.70
CA GLY A 39 -9.02 5.24 -7.76
C GLY A 39 -8.76 4.62 -9.15
N GLY A 40 -8.69 3.30 -9.25
CA GLY A 40 -8.40 2.57 -10.48
C GLY A 40 -6.92 2.24 -10.71
N ALA A 41 -6.05 2.45 -9.72
CA ALA A 41 -4.63 2.07 -9.83
C ALA A 41 -4.43 0.55 -9.71
N PRO A 42 -3.33 0.01 -10.26
CA PRO A 42 -3.02 -1.42 -10.19
C PRO A 42 -2.60 -1.93 -8.80
N CYS A 43 -2.16 -1.06 -7.89
CA CYS A 43 -1.56 -1.41 -6.59
C CYS A 43 -0.20 -2.13 -6.68
N ASP A 44 0.54 -1.95 -7.77
CA ASP A 44 1.87 -2.55 -7.97
C ASP A 44 3.03 -1.54 -7.93
N ASN A 45 2.81 -0.30 -7.48
CA ASN A 45 3.86 0.71 -7.37
C ASN A 45 4.92 0.33 -6.33
N THR A 46 6.18 0.37 -6.73
CA THR A 46 7.34 -0.08 -5.96
C THR A 46 8.16 1.06 -5.36
N VAL A 47 7.84 2.32 -5.65
CA VAL A 47 8.71 3.48 -5.33
C VAL A 47 8.99 3.59 -3.82
N ILE A 48 7.98 3.37 -2.97
CA ILE A 48 8.18 3.38 -1.51
C ILE A 48 9.02 2.17 -1.06
N LEU A 49 8.80 0.98 -1.65
CA LEU A 49 9.59 -0.22 -1.34
C LEU A 49 11.08 0.00 -1.69
N GLU A 50 11.36 0.54 -2.87
CA GLU A 50 12.71 0.84 -3.32
C GLU A 50 13.41 1.82 -2.38
N ALA A 51 12.72 2.89 -1.97
CA ALA A 51 13.25 3.86 -1.02
C ALA A 51 13.50 3.25 0.37
N LEU A 52 12.58 2.44 0.90
CA LEU A 52 12.74 1.74 2.18
C LEU A 52 13.96 0.80 2.16
N LEU A 53 14.13 0.02 1.09
CA LEU A 53 15.29 -0.88 0.94
C LEU A 53 16.60 -0.08 0.84
N ARG A 54 16.63 0.96 0.01
CA ARG A 54 17.81 1.81 -0.22
C ARG A 54 18.25 2.56 1.04
N LEU A 55 17.30 3.03 1.84
CA LEU A 55 17.56 3.75 3.09
C LEU A 55 17.72 2.83 4.31
N GLY A 56 17.65 1.51 4.12
CA GLY A 56 17.90 0.54 5.19
C GLY A 56 16.81 0.55 6.28
N ALA A 57 15.54 0.72 5.89
CA ALA A 57 14.44 0.66 6.83
C ALA A 57 14.30 -0.72 7.49
N GLU A 58 13.91 -0.73 8.76
CA GLU A 58 13.61 -1.93 9.53
C GLU A 58 12.17 -1.89 10.05
N ASP A 59 11.63 -3.08 10.30
CA ASP A 59 10.26 -3.32 10.80
C ASP A 59 9.19 -2.58 9.97
N ALA A 60 9.32 -2.70 8.65
CA ALA A 60 8.38 -2.15 7.68
C ALA A 60 7.54 -3.24 7.03
N VAL A 61 6.27 -2.94 6.72
CA VAL A 61 5.43 -3.78 5.87
C VAL A 61 4.92 -3.03 4.65
N VAL A 62 5.03 -3.66 3.47
CA VAL A 62 4.63 -3.08 2.18
C VAL A 62 3.72 -4.02 1.39
N PRO A 63 2.49 -3.63 1.04
CA PRO A 63 1.63 -4.44 0.19
C PRO A 63 1.77 -4.07 -1.28
N ILE A 64 1.86 -5.08 -2.15
CA ILE A 64 2.08 -4.95 -3.60
C ILE A 64 1.25 -6.01 -4.32
N ARG A 65 0.56 -5.63 -5.40
CA ARG A 65 -0.06 -6.59 -6.30
C ARG A 65 1.00 -7.20 -7.23
N ASP A 66 1.20 -8.51 -7.15
CA ASP A 66 2.13 -9.22 -8.03
C ASP A 66 1.78 -10.72 -8.13
N PRO A 67 0.90 -11.10 -9.09
CA PRO A 67 0.51 -12.51 -9.28
C PRO A 67 1.68 -13.44 -9.59
N GLU A 68 2.71 -12.94 -10.27
CA GLU A 68 3.87 -13.75 -10.65
C GLU A 68 4.76 -14.03 -9.43
N ALA A 69 4.98 -13.05 -8.56
CA ALA A 69 5.68 -13.24 -7.30
C ALA A 69 4.93 -14.23 -6.39
N VAL A 70 3.59 -14.14 -6.32
CA VAL A 70 2.76 -15.11 -5.60
C VAL A 70 2.96 -16.51 -6.15
N ALA A 71 2.87 -16.70 -7.47
CA ALA A 71 3.02 -18.02 -8.10
C ALA A 71 4.39 -18.65 -7.76
N LYS A 72 5.47 -17.85 -7.81
CA LYS A 72 6.82 -18.29 -7.44
C LYS A 72 6.91 -18.67 -5.96
N ALA A 73 6.35 -17.85 -5.06
CA ALA A 73 6.38 -18.10 -3.62
C ALA A 73 5.60 -19.38 -3.24
N ILE A 74 4.45 -19.61 -3.88
CA ILE A 74 3.66 -20.84 -3.68
C ILE A 74 4.42 -22.06 -4.18
N ALA A 75 5.00 -21.99 -5.39
CA ALA A 75 5.76 -23.09 -5.96
C ALA A 75 6.98 -23.46 -5.10
N SER A 76 7.62 -22.49 -4.45
CA SER A 76 8.76 -22.75 -3.56
C SER A 76 8.39 -23.21 -2.16
N GLY A 77 7.18 -22.90 -1.69
CA GLY A 77 6.73 -23.19 -0.34
C GLY A 77 7.29 -22.25 0.75
N ILE A 78 6.71 -22.35 1.94
CA ILE A 78 7.10 -21.60 3.13
C ILE A 78 8.53 -21.99 3.56
N GLY A 79 9.32 -21.02 3.98
CA GLY A 79 10.70 -21.18 4.45
C GLY A 79 11.76 -21.05 3.36
N SER A 80 11.39 -21.25 2.09
CA SER A 80 12.27 -21.12 0.93
C SER A 80 12.72 -19.68 0.71
N THR A 81 13.94 -19.51 0.17
CA THR A 81 14.48 -18.20 -0.24
C THR A 81 14.60 -18.15 -1.75
N LEU A 82 14.10 -17.08 -2.35
CA LEU A 82 14.06 -16.88 -3.80
C LEU A 82 14.65 -15.53 -4.17
N GLU A 83 15.25 -15.45 -5.35
CA GLU A 83 15.46 -14.17 -6.04
C GLU A 83 14.29 -13.92 -6.99
N LEU A 84 13.65 -12.76 -6.87
CA LEU A 84 12.53 -12.37 -7.71
C LEU A 84 12.47 -10.86 -7.90
N GLU A 85 11.77 -10.45 -8.95
CA GLU A 85 11.36 -9.07 -9.17
C GLU A 85 9.93 -8.88 -8.67
N VAL A 86 9.73 -7.88 -7.81
CA VAL A 86 8.45 -7.59 -7.14
C VAL A 86 7.87 -6.27 -7.64
N GLY A 87 6.58 -6.29 -7.97
CA GLY A 87 5.79 -5.12 -8.38
C GLY A 87 6.26 -4.49 -9.70
N GLY A 88 5.66 -3.36 -10.07
CA GLY A 88 6.04 -2.54 -11.22
C GLY A 88 5.94 -3.22 -12.58
N LYS A 89 5.02 -4.19 -12.72
CA LYS A 89 4.81 -5.00 -13.94
C LYS A 89 3.60 -4.53 -14.73
N ILE A 90 2.66 -3.83 -14.10
CA ILE A 90 1.38 -3.43 -14.69
C ILE A 90 1.50 -2.01 -15.26
N ASP A 91 1.70 -0.99 -14.43
CA ASP A 91 1.86 0.39 -14.91
C ASP A 91 3.33 0.81 -15.02
N ARG A 92 3.95 0.35 -16.10
CA ARG A 92 5.39 0.55 -16.37
C ARG A 92 5.78 1.98 -16.75
N ARG A 93 4.84 2.93 -16.74
CA ARG A 93 5.09 4.34 -17.10
C ARG A 93 5.82 5.10 -15.99
N PHE A 94 5.63 4.68 -14.74
CA PHE A 94 6.00 5.46 -13.56
C PHE A 94 7.09 4.80 -12.71
N TYR A 95 7.17 3.47 -12.73
CA TYR A 95 8.00 2.69 -11.82
C TYR A 95 8.40 1.36 -12.45
N LYS A 96 9.32 0.65 -11.80
CA LYS A 96 9.92 -0.60 -12.30
C LYS A 96 9.89 -1.69 -11.22
N PRO A 97 9.97 -2.97 -11.61
CA PRO A 97 10.10 -4.05 -10.65
C PRO A 97 11.37 -3.90 -9.79
N VAL A 98 11.25 -4.28 -8.52
CA VAL A 98 12.38 -4.26 -7.57
C VAL A 98 12.89 -5.68 -7.37
N ARG A 99 14.17 -5.90 -7.66
CA ARG A 99 14.82 -7.20 -7.45
C ARG A 99 15.13 -7.40 -5.98
N VAL A 100 14.66 -8.51 -5.41
CA VAL A 100 14.87 -8.85 -4.00
C VAL A 100 15.26 -10.31 -3.86
N ARG A 101 16.03 -10.60 -2.81
CA ARG A 101 16.25 -11.96 -2.29
C ARG A 101 15.38 -12.13 -1.05
N ALA A 102 14.27 -12.84 -1.20
CA ALA A 102 13.22 -12.90 -0.17
C ALA A 102 12.98 -14.31 0.35
N ARG A 103 12.72 -14.43 1.65
CA ARG A 103 12.25 -15.67 2.27
C ARG A 103 10.72 -15.69 2.31
N VAL A 104 10.10 -16.79 1.90
CA VAL A 104 8.64 -16.98 2.01
C VAL A 104 8.30 -17.25 3.47
N LYS A 105 7.58 -16.32 4.12
CA LYS A 105 7.19 -16.43 5.53
C LYS A 105 5.82 -17.08 5.69
N THR A 106 4.87 -16.69 4.85
CA THR A 106 3.46 -17.13 4.93
C THR A 106 2.88 -17.27 3.54
N LEU A 107 2.02 -18.27 3.35
CA LEU A 107 1.14 -18.42 2.20
C LEU A 107 -0.31 -18.37 2.70
N PHE A 108 -1.17 -17.66 1.97
CA PHE A 108 -2.55 -17.39 2.35
C PHE A 108 -3.45 -17.48 1.12
N ASP A 109 -4.68 -17.95 1.29
CA ASP A 109 -5.63 -18.18 0.19
C ASP A 109 -6.30 -16.89 -0.32
N GLY A 110 -6.13 -15.77 0.40
CA GLY A 110 -6.63 -14.45 0.02
C GLY A 110 -7.99 -14.09 0.60
N LYS A 111 -8.62 -14.98 1.37
CA LYS A 111 -10.01 -14.80 1.83
C LYS A 111 -10.08 -14.37 3.27
N TYR A 112 -10.53 -13.13 3.51
CA TYR A 112 -10.62 -12.57 4.85
C TYR A 112 -11.91 -11.77 5.05
N ILE A 113 -12.19 -11.46 6.31
CA ILE A 113 -13.33 -10.63 6.70
C ILE A 113 -12.81 -9.24 7.09
N ILE A 114 -13.44 -8.21 6.54
CA ILE A 114 -13.18 -6.82 6.92
C ILE A 114 -13.98 -6.54 8.17
N ARG A 115 -13.29 -6.57 9.31
CA ARG A 115 -13.87 -6.38 10.65
C ARG A 115 -13.79 -4.93 11.07
N GLY A 116 -12.86 -4.14 10.52
CA GLY A 116 -12.72 -2.72 10.87
C GLY A 116 -13.84 -1.81 10.37
N PRO A 117 -13.82 -0.52 10.77
CA PRO A 117 -14.86 0.45 10.44
C PRO A 117 -14.89 0.82 8.95
N HIS A 118 -13.84 0.48 8.19
CA HIS A 118 -13.76 0.71 6.73
C HIS A 118 -15.00 0.20 5.97
N HIS A 119 -15.64 -0.86 6.45
CA HIS A 119 -16.94 -1.34 5.96
C HIS A 119 -17.92 -1.66 7.09
N GLY A 120 -17.84 -0.91 8.20
CA GLY A 120 -18.84 -0.94 9.26
C GLY A 120 -18.78 -2.14 10.21
N GLY A 121 -17.67 -2.89 10.30
CA GLY A 121 -17.62 -4.04 11.21
C GLY A 121 -17.56 -3.65 12.70
N TYR A 122 -16.44 -3.09 13.15
CA TYR A 122 -16.14 -2.83 14.56
C TYR A 122 -15.34 -1.52 14.69
N ASP A 123 -15.74 -0.67 15.63
CA ASP A 123 -14.91 0.42 16.15
C ASP A 123 -14.37 -0.01 17.53
N VAL A 124 -13.22 0.50 17.98
CA VAL A 124 -12.46 0.06 19.19
C VAL A 124 -13.24 0.03 20.52
N ARG A 125 -14.54 0.33 20.55
CA ARG A 125 -15.41 0.28 21.72
C ARG A 125 -16.70 -0.53 21.51
N GLU A 126 -17.24 -0.61 20.30
CA GLU A 126 -18.51 -1.28 20.00
C GLU A 126 -18.57 -1.80 18.55
N ALA A 127 -19.33 -2.87 18.30
CA ALA A 127 -19.65 -3.31 16.95
C ALA A 127 -20.52 -2.25 16.27
N ILE A 128 -20.07 -1.70 15.14
CA ILE A 128 -20.86 -0.70 14.39
C ILE A 128 -22.03 -1.40 13.70
N LEU A 129 -21.79 -2.59 13.15
CA LEU A 129 -22.79 -3.45 12.53
C LEU A 129 -22.72 -4.88 13.09
N PRO A 130 -23.84 -5.62 13.07
CA PRO A 130 -23.86 -7.03 13.46
C PRO A 130 -22.91 -7.87 12.57
N LYS A 131 -22.41 -9.00 13.08
CA LYS A 131 -21.39 -9.82 12.39
C LYS A 131 -21.84 -10.31 11.02
N GLU A 132 -23.13 -10.50 10.86
CA GLU A 132 -23.79 -10.94 9.64
C GLU A 132 -23.70 -9.89 8.52
N ALA A 133 -23.47 -8.62 8.86
CA ALA A 133 -23.27 -7.52 7.93
C ALA A 133 -21.79 -7.30 7.56
N TRP A 134 -20.86 -8.04 8.16
CA TRP A 134 -19.44 -7.90 7.87
C TRP A 134 -19.13 -8.37 6.45
N ARG A 135 -18.28 -7.61 5.75
CA ARG A 135 -17.93 -7.91 4.37
C ARG A 135 -16.78 -8.90 4.30
N SER A 136 -16.93 -9.92 3.46
CA SER A 136 -15.82 -10.74 3.01
C SER A 136 -15.07 -10.06 1.86
N ALA A 137 -13.78 -10.36 1.76
CA ALA A 137 -12.92 -9.95 0.66
C ALA A 137 -12.13 -11.17 0.16
N ASP A 138 -11.91 -11.20 -1.15
CA ASP A 138 -11.05 -12.15 -1.83
C ASP A 138 -10.04 -11.35 -2.66
N VAL A 139 -8.76 -11.48 -2.30
CA VAL A 139 -7.64 -10.81 -2.97
C VAL A 139 -6.81 -11.78 -3.81
N GLY A 140 -7.31 -13.00 -4.01
CA GLY A 140 -6.55 -14.11 -4.58
C GLY A 140 -5.40 -14.54 -3.67
N ARG A 141 -4.68 -15.58 -4.11
CA ARG A 141 -3.61 -16.16 -3.31
C ARG A 141 -2.57 -15.07 -2.98
N THR A 142 -2.04 -15.15 -1.78
CA THR A 142 -1.21 -14.10 -1.20
C THR A 142 -0.01 -14.75 -0.51
N ALA A 143 1.14 -14.10 -0.57
CA ALA A 143 2.34 -14.51 0.14
C ALA A 143 2.92 -13.35 0.93
N LEU A 144 3.48 -13.66 2.10
CA LEU A 144 4.31 -12.74 2.88
C LEU A 144 5.78 -13.07 2.61
N LEU A 145 6.50 -12.13 2.03
CA LEU A 145 7.91 -12.25 1.71
C LEU A 145 8.73 -11.42 2.70
N GLN A 146 9.80 -11.97 3.24
CA GLN A 146 10.71 -11.28 4.13
C GLN A 146 12.01 -10.94 3.41
N VAL A 147 12.39 -9.67 3.39
CA VAL A 147 13.62 -9.14 2.77
C VAL A 147 14.27 -8.17 3.76
N ASN A 148 15.43 -8.53 4.31
CA ASN A 148 16.10 -7.75 5.35
C ASN A 148 15.13 -7.43 6.52
N GLY A 149 15.00 -6.17 6.91
CA GLY A 149 14.04 -5.70 7.92
C GLY A 149 12.63 -5.42 7.39
N ILE A 150 12.30 -5.80 6.15
CA ILE A 150 11.03 -5.46 5.48
C ILE A 150 10.24 -6.72 5.17
N GLU A 151 8.93 -6.67 5.42
CA GLU A 151 7.98 -7.67 4.96
C GLU A 151 7.14 -7.13 3.80
N ILE A 152 7.04 -7.90 2.73
CA ILE A 152 6.32 -7.53 1.52
C ILE A 152 5.13 -8.49 1.37
N ILE A 153 3.92 -7.96 1.43
CA ILE A 153 2.69 -8.71 1.14
C ILE A 153 2.49 -8.67 -0.37
N VAL A 154 2.55 -9.81 -1.05
CA VAL A 154 2.23 -9.92 -2.48
C VAL A 154 0.90 -10.65 -2.68
N SER A 155 -0.01 -10.09 -3.48
CA SER A 155 -1.31 -10.69 -3.80
C SER A 155 -1.58 -10.77 -5.31
N GLU A 156 -2.39 -11.74 -5.74
CA GLU A 156 -2.81 -11.87 -7.15
C GLU A 156 -3.81 -10.77 -7.57
N GLY A 157 -4.77 -10.49 -6.70
CA GLY A 157 -5.86 -9.56 -6.91
C GLY A 157 -5.60 -8.17 -6.32
N ARG A 158 -6.67 -7.52 -5.90
CA ARG A 158 -6.60 -6.18 -5.29
C ARG A 158 -5.77 -6.20 -4.00
N VAL A 159 -5.15 -5.07 -3.66
CA VAL A 159 -4.53 -4.86 -2.35
C VAL A 159 -5.56 -4.28 -1.38
N GLY A 160 -5.61 -4.79 -0.15
CA GLY A 160 -6.49 -4.28 0.90
C GLY A 160 -6.01 -2.94 1.48
N MET A 161 -6.96 -2.13 1.95
CA MET A 161 -6.73 -0.77 2.46
C MET A 161 -6.96 -0.67 3.98
N GLU A 162 -7.19 -1.81 4.62
CA GLU A 162 -7.60 -1.99 6.00
C GLU A 162 -6.64 -2.91 6.75
N GLN A 163 -6.55 -2.78 8.08
CA GLN A 163 -5.66 -3.59 8.91
C GLN A 163 -5.92 -5.09 8.78
N ASP A 164 -7.18 -5.50 8.55
CA ASP A 164 -7.55 -6.90 8.45
C ASP A 164 -6.85 -7.63 7.29
N TYR A 165 -6.51 -6.92 6.22
CA TYR A 165 -5.72 -7.46 5.11
C TYR A 165 -4.31 -7.90 5.57
N TYR A 166 -3.66 -7.07 6.39
CA TYR A 166 -2.34 -7.37 6.96
C TYR A 166 -2.43 -8.51 7.98
N LYS A 167 -3.45 -8.44 8.85
CA LYS A 167 -3.68 -9.45 9.89
C LYS A 167 -3.98 -10.82 9.30
N ALA A 168 -4.69 -10.89 8.18
CA ALA A 168 -5.02 -12.13 7.50
C ALA A 168 -3.78 -12.91 7.03
N VAL A 169 -2.67 -12.22 6.71
CA VAL A 169 -1.40 -12.85 6.34
C VAL A 169 -0.40 -12.92 7.52
N GLY A 170 -0.88 -12.69 8.76
CA GLY A 170 -0.08 -12.82 9.97
C GLY A 170 0.77 -11.59 10.33
N VAL A 171 0.43 -10.41 9.79
CA VAL A 171 1.09 -9.14 10.16
C VAL A 171 0.13 -8.30 10.98
N ASP A 172 0.47 -7.99 12.24
CA ASP A 172 -0.24 -6.95 12.98
C ASP A 172 0.36 -5.57 12.71
N PRO A 173 -0.34 -4.67 11.99
CA PRO A 173 0.18 -3.34 11.69
C PRO A 173 0.32 -2.44 12.92
N SER A 174 -0.34 -2.73 14.06
CA SER A 174 -0.16 -1.91 15.28
C SER A 174 1.22 -2.10 15.92
N GLU A 175 1.86 -3.24 15.66
CA GLU A 175 3.14 -3.63 16.24
C GLU A 175 4.32 -3.31 15.32
N ARG A 176 4.08 -2.58 14.22
CA ARG A 176 5.11 -2.23 13.23
C ARG A 176 5.64 -0.84 13.42
N LYS A 177 6.90 -0.64 13.01
CA LYS A 177 7.51 0.66 12.88
C LYS A 177 6.93 1.44 11.71
N ILE A 178 6.87 0.81 10.53
CA ILE A 178 6.41 1.44 9.29
C ILE A 178 5.36 0.57 8.61
N VAL A 179 4.26 1.18 8.19
CA VAL A 179 3.20 0.49 7.44
C VAL A 179 2.93 1.28 6.17
N VAL A 180 3.15 0.67 5.01
CA VAL A 180 2.77 1.30 3.73
C VAL A 180 1.34 0.90 3.40
N VAL A 181 0.51 1.87 2.99
CA VAL A 181 -0.88 1.63 2.60
C VAL A 181 -1.16 2.23 1.22
N LYS A 182 -1.76 1.42 0.34
CA LYS A 182 -2.21 1.82 -1.01
C LYS A 182 -3.58 2.48 -0.91
N SER A 183 -3.65 3.81 -0.78
CA SER A 183 -4.92 4.50 -0.48
C SER A 183 -4.95 5.99 -0.77
N HIS A 184 -6.15 6.55 -0.96
CA HIS A 184 -6.37 7.99 -0.89
C HIS A 184 -6.90 8.47 0.46
N GLN A 185 -8.00 7.93 0.96
CA GLN A 185 -8.67 8.49 2.16
C GLN A 185 -9.19 7.39 3.08
N ALA A 186 -9.69 6.30 2.51
CA ALA A 186 -10.40 5.26 3.26
C ALA A 186 -9.52 4.55 4.32
N HIS A 187 -8.19 4.54 4.14
CA HIS A 187 -7.27 4.00 5.14
C HIS A 187 -7.42 4.66 6.51
N ARG A 188 -7.80 5.95 6.59
CA ARG A 188 -7.95 6.68 7.85
C ARG A 188 -8.88 5.96 8.82
N ALA A 189 -10.03 5.49 8.34
CA ALA A 189 -10.97 4.71 9.13
C ALA A 189 -10.30 3.52 9.82
N SER A 190 -9.39 2.82 9.12
CA SER A 190 -8.73 1.65 9.66
C SER A 190 -7.43 1.96 10.42
N PHE A 191 -6.67 2.99 10.08
CA PHE A 191 -5.29 3.17 10.55
C PHE A 191 -5.09 4.36 11.50
N GLU A 192 -5.96 5.36 11.48
CA GLU A 192 -5.78 6.63 12.22
C GLU A 192 -5.66 6.42 13.74
N ARG A 193 -6.38 5.43 14.29
CA ARG A 193 -6.34 5.12 15.73
C ARG A 193 -5.05 4.44 16.19
N ILE A 194 -4.33 3.76 15.30
CA ILE A 194 -3.07 3.08 15.65
C ILE A 194 -1.85 3.91 15.25
N ALA A 195 -1.97 4.75 14.21
CA ALA A 195 -0.88 5.55 13.67
C ALA A 195 -0.34 6.55 14.70
N LYS A 196 0.98 6.63 14.83
CA LYS A 196 1.66 7.76 15.47
C LYS A 196 1.75 8.96 14.53
N GLU A 197 1.84 8.67 13.24
CA GLU A 197 1.76 9.65 12.18
C GLU A 197 1.24 8.99 10.89
N ILE A 198 0.49 9.73 10.09
CA ILE A 198 0.11 9.37 8.72
C ILE A 198 0.79 10.37 7.79
N ILE A 199 1.64 9.86 6.89
CA ILE A 199 2.36 10.65 5.90
C ILE A 199 1.83 10.27 4.53
N GLU A 200 1.28 11.24 3.81
CA GLU A 200 0.83 11.06 2.43
C GLU A 200 2.00 11.32 1.49
N VAL A 201 2.42 10.28 0.76
CA VAL A 201 3.68 10.26 0.03
C VAL A 201 3.45 10.62 -1.44
N ASP A 202 4.24 11.54 -1.97
CA ASP A 202 4.20 12.00 -3.36
C ASP A 202 4.89 11.01 -4.30
N THR A 203 4.29 9.84 -4.48
CA THR A 203 4.72 8.86 -5.48
C THR A 203 4.21 9.23 -6.88
N PRO A 204 4.93 8.87 -7.95
CA PRO A 204 4.36 8.89 -9.30
C PRO A 204 3.36 7.74 -9.45
N GLY A 205 2.27 7.94 -10.19
CA GLY A 205 1.27 6.89 -10.41
C GLY A 205 -0.04 7.40 -11.00
N SER A 206 -0.86 6.47 -11.48
CA SER A 206 -2.08 6.76 -12.23
C SER A 206 -3.18 7.45 -11.42
N THR A 207 -3.15 7.35 -10.09
CA THR A 207 -4.08 8.06 -9.21
C THR A 207 -3.44 9.26 -8.51
N SER A 208 -2.27 9.74 -8.98
CA SER A 208 -1.63 10.90 -8.35
C SER A 208 -2.58 12.10 -8.31
N PRO A 209 -2.71 12.80 -7.16
CA PRO A 209 -3.45 14.06 -7.11
C PRO A 209 -2.70 15.20 -7.81
N SER A 210 -1.43 14.99 -8.19
CA SER A 210 -0.67 15.89 -9.06
C SER A 210 -0.90 15.52 -10.53
N TYR A 211 -1.88 16.18 -11.16
CA TYR A 211 -2.23 15.93 -12.56
C TYR A 211 -1.13 16.29 -13.58
N ARG A 212 -0.10 17.04 -13.16
CA ARG A 212 1.02 17.44 -14.03
C ARG A 212 1.88 16.26 -14.48
N GLY A 213 1.95 15.19 -13.68
CA GLY A 213 2.66 13.96 -14.04
C GLY A 213 1.88 13.02 -14.96
N LEU A 214 0.62 13.35 -15.27
CA LEU A 214 -0.27 12.52 -16.07
C LEU A 214 -0.43 13.10 -17.49
N ILE A 215 -0.47 12.21 -18.48
CA ILE A 215 -0.59 12.59 -19.90
C ILE A 215 -2.06 12.43 -20.34
N PHE A 216 -2.80 13.53 -20.39
CA PHE A 216 -4.17 13.57 -20.89
C PHE A 216 -4.21 13.93 -22.38
N LYS A 217 -4.84 13.09 -23.21
CA LYS A 217 -4.96 13.29 -24.68
C LYS A 217 -6.32 13.81 -25.15
N ASN A 218 -7.40 13.30 -24.58
CA ASN A 218 -8.78 13.53 -25.06
C ASN A 218 -9.61 14.42 -24.12
N VAL A 219 -8.96 15.20 -23.26
CA VAL A 219 -9.65 16.13 -22.37
C VAL A 219 -10.00 17.41 -23.14
N PRO A 220 -11.23 17.95 -23.03
CA PRO A 220 -11.53 19.27 -23.58
C PRO A 220 -10.57 20.32 -23.03
N ARG A 221 -9.97 21.10 -23.90
CA ARG A 221 -9.01 22.16 -23.54
C ARG A 221 -9.51 23.54 -23.97
N PRO A 222 -9.19 24.61 -23.23
CA PRO A 222 -8.34 24.61 -22.03
C PRO A 222 -9.04 24.12 -20.76
N VAL A 223 -8.32 23.42 -19.89
CA VAL A 223 -8.81 22.94 -18.58
C VAL A 223 -7.78 23.16 -17.47
N PHE A 224 -8.19 23.86 -16.41
CA PHE A 224 -7.36 24.00 -15.21
C PHE A 224 -7.31 22.66 -14.45
N PRO A 225 -6.14 22.20 -13.94
CA PRO A 225 -4.84 22.89 -13.90
C PRO A 225 -3.87 22.51 -15.04
N LEU A 226 -4.32 21.80 -16.08
CA LEU A 226 -3.48 21.35 -17.19
C LEU A 226 -3.11 22.48 -18.14
N ASP A 227 -4.01 23.44 -18.32
CA ASP A 227 -3.84 24.63 -19.13
C ASP A 227 -3.95 25.90 -18.26
N PRO A 228 -3.23 26.98 -18.63
CA PRO A 228 -3.44 28.29 -18.00
C PRO A 228 -4.86 28.80 -18.33
N LEU A 229 -5.66 29.04 -17.28
CA LEU A 229 -7.02 29.60 -17.31
C LEU A 229 -7.14 30.80 -16.38
#